data_AF-A0A1Y1MM11-F1
#
_entry.id   AF-A0A1Y1MM11-F1
#
_cell.length_a   1.000
_cell.length_b   1.000
_cell.length_c   1.000
_cell.angle_alpha   90.00
_cell.angle_beta   90.00
_cell.angle_gamma   90.00
#
_symmetry.space_group_name_H-M   'P 1'
#
loop_
_entity.id
_entity.type
_entity.pdbx_description
1 polymer ?
#
loop_
_entity_poly.entity_id
_entity_poly.type
_entity_poly.pdbx_seq_one_letter_code
_entity_poly.pdbx_strand_id
1 'polypeptide(L)'
;RKSWTKTLIPEVREWCERGHGEVGYYVTQFLTGHGENKVYLKRMKKREDDRCEDCGELDVPGHAVLRCVRWERERVAAEIAIGERLEETNVVRIMLRESEKWEAVARLVQNSGRTREREARDRERGRR
;
A
#
# COMPACT_ATOMS: atom_id res chain seq x y z
N ARG A 1 -0.87 2.45 -21.16
CA ARG A 1 -1.23 2.08 -19.76
C ARG A 1 0.03 2.23 -18.91
N LYS A 2 0.07 3.14 -17.92
CA LYS A 2 1.18 3.23 -16.95
C LYS A 2 0.94 2.20 -15.86
N SER A 3 1.94 1.37 -15.53
CA SER A 3 1.80 0.38 -14.45
C SER A 3 1.90 1.07 -13.08
N TRP A 4 1.30 0.47 -12.06
CA TRP A 4 1.37 0.96 -10.67
C TRP A 4 2.80 1.22 -10.22
N THR A 5 3.70 0.23 -10.39
CA THR A 5 5.11 0.38 -10.04
C THR A 5 5.79 1.51 -10.79
N LYS A 6 5.47 1.74 -12.08
CA LYS A 6 6.02 2.87 -12.84
C LYS A 6 5.45 4.23 -12.41
N THR A 7 4.26 4.25 -11.81
CA THR A 7 3.72 5.46 -11.17
C THR A 7 4.51 5.80 -9.92
N LEU A 8 4.76 4.81 -9.06
CA LEU A 8 5.49 4.99 -7.81
C LEU A 8 6.99 5.26 -8.03
N ILE A 9 7.63 4.51 -8.91
CA ILE A 9 9.07 4.59 -9.22
C ILE A 9 9.22 5.04 -10.67
N PRO A 10 9.10 6.35 -10.94
CA PRO A 10 9.29 6.88 -12.28
C PRO A 10 10.76 6.75 -12.71
N GLU A 11 11.71 6.99 -11.80
CA GLU A 11 13.15 6.87 -12.03
C GLU A 11 13.76 5.70 -11.26
N VAL A 12 14.19 4.68 -11.99
CA VAL A 12 14.73 3.45 -11.41
C VAL A 12 16.12 3.69 -10.79
N ARG A 13 16.86 4.67 -11.30
CA ARG A 13 18.21 4.98 -10.80
C ARG A 13 18.21 5.36 -9.32
N GLU A 14 17.37 6.32 -8.93
CA GLU A 14 17.24 6.75 -7.53
C GLU A 14 16.83 5.59 -6.61
N TRP A 15 15.96 4.70 -7.10
CA TRP A 15 15.56 3.52 -6.37
C TRP A 15 16.70 2.52 -6.16
N CYS A 16 17.55 2.33 -7.17
CA CYS A 16 18.68 1.41 -7.10
C CYS A 16 19.85 1.96 -6.27
N GLU A 17 20.05 3.27 -6.28
CA GLU A 17 21.16 3.95 -5.58
C GLU A 17 20.85 4.29 -4.11
N ARG A 18 19.63 4.00 -3.62
CA ARG A 18 19.23 4.29 -2.24
C ARG A 18 20.10 3.54 -1.21
N GLY A 19 20.50 4.26 -0.16
CA GLY A 19 21.31 3.72 0.94
C GLY A 19 20.51 3.07 2.08
N HIS A 20 19.18 3.22 2.07
CA HIS A 20 18.29 2.76 3.13
C HIS A 20 16.99 2.16 2.59
N GLY A 21 16.18 1.59 3.48
CA GLY A 21 14.82 1.19 3.19
C GLY A 21 14.67 -0.27 2.78
N GLU A 22 14.65 -1.18 3.75
CA GLU A 22 14.42 -2.60 3.43
C GLU A 22 13.04 -2.82 2.79
N VAL A 23 13.00 -3.67 1.77
CA VAL A 23 11.80 -4.01 1.03
C VAL A 23 11.25 -5.33 1.56
N GLY A 24 10.61 -5.25 2.73
CA GLY A 24 9.94 -6.40 3.35
C GLY A 24 8.64 -6.79 2.62
N TYR A 25 8.05 -7.92 3.02
CA TYR A 25 6.87 -8.51 2.36
C TYR A 25 5.75 -7.51 2.02
N TYR A 26 5.24 -6.75 2.99
CA TYR A 26 4.13 -5.82 2.76
C TYR A 26 4.53 -4.62 1.89
N VAL A 27 5.77 -4.14 2.01
CA VAL A 27 6.31 -3.08 1.14
C VAL A 27 6.40 -3.58 -0.29
N THR A 28 6.87 -4.81 -0.52
CA THR A 28 6.85 -5.45 -1.85
C THR A 28 5.44 -5.53 -2.42
N GLN A 29 4.46 -6.00 -1.62
CA GLN A 29 3.07 -6.08 -2.05
C GLN A 29 2.53 -4.70 -2.44
N PHE A 30 2.79 -3.67 -1.63
CA PHE A 30 2.41 -2.30 -1.94
C PHE A 30 3.04 -1.82 -3.26
N LEU A 31 4.35 -1.95 -3.44
CA LEU A 31 5.06 -1.44 -4.64
C LEU A 31 4.64 -2.12 -5.94
N THR A 32 4.21 -3.38 -5.85
CA THR A 32 3.82 -4.19 -6.99
C THR A 32 2.30 -4.19 -7.22
N GLY A 33 1.53 -3.54 -6.35
CA GLY A 33 0.07 -3.43 -6.46
C GLY A 33 -0.66 -4.74 -6.13
N HIS A 34 -0.07 -5.54 -5.25
CA HIS A 34 -0.60 -6.82 -4.76
C HIS A 34 -1.15 -6.70 -3.33
N GLY A 35 -1.30 -7.83 -2.64
CA GLY A 35 -1.90 -7.96 -1.31
C GLY A 35 -3.39 -8.24 -1.39
N GLU A 36 -4.11 -7.87 -0.33
CA GLU A 36 -5.57 -7.81 -0.35
C GLU A 36 -6.03 -6.59 -1.15
N ASN A 37 -5.90 -6.67 -2.47
CA ASN A 37 -6.36 -5.67 -3.41
C ASN A 37 -7.45 -6.28 -4.27
N LYS A 38 -8.72 -5.92 -4.08
CA LYS A 38 -9.81 -6.59 -4.76
C LYS A 38 -9.83 -6.38 -6.27
N VAL A 39 -9.40 -5.23 -6.79
CA VAL A 39 -9.26 -5.04 -8.26
C VAL A 39 -8.31 -6.08 -8.85
N TYR A 40 -7.15 -6.30 -8.21
CA TYR A 40 -6.18 -7.32 -8.59
C TYR A 40 -6.75 -8.74 -8.41
N LEU A 41 -7.37 -9.03 -7.27
CA LEU A 41 -7.84 -10.37 -6.96
C LEU A 41 -9.03 -10.79 -7.83
N LYS A 42 -9.95 -9.87 -8.16
CA LYS A 42 -11.04 -10.10 -9.12
C LYS A 42 -10.49 -10.38 -10.52
N ARG A 43 -9.48 -9.63 -10.96
CA ARG A 43 -8.77 -9.91 -12.23
C ARG A 43 -8.18 -11.32 -12.25
N MET A 44 -7.70 -11.81 -11.10
CA MET A 44 -7.20 -13.18 -10.93
C MET A 44 -8.29 -14.21 -10.59
N LYS A 45 -9.57 -13.84 -10.65
CA LYS A 45 -10.73 -14.68 -10.32
C LYS A 45 -10.70 -15.28 -8.90
N LYS A 46 -10.06 -14.59 -7.95
CA LYS A 46 -9.99 -14.97 -6.52
C LYS A 46 -11.05 -14.31 -5.64
N ARG A 47 -11.74 -13.29 -6.17
CA ARG A 47 -12.83 -12.52 -5.54
C ARG A 47 -13.89 -12.20 -6.59
N GLU A 48 -15.14 -12.03 -6.16
CA GLU A 48 -16.28 -11.76 -7.05
C GLU A 48 -16.40 -10.27 -7.42
N ASP A 49 -16.02 -9.39 -6.49
CA ASP A 49 -16.10 -7.94 -6.64
C ASP A 49 -14.72 -7.26 -6.49
N ASP A 50 -14.68 -5.96 -6.83
CA ASP A 50 -13.49 -5.10 -6.81
C ASP A 50 -13.57 -4.00 -5.74
N ARG A 51 -14.49 -4.15 -4.78
CA ARG A 51 -14.83 -3.16 -3.76
C ARG A 51 -14.07 -3.43 -2.47
N CYS A 52 -13.50 -2.39 -1.88
CA CYS A 52 -12.73 -2.49 -0.66
C CYS A 52 -13.61 -3.00 0.49
N GLU A 53 -13.19 -4.06 1.17
CA GLU A 53 -13.89 -4.59 2.36
C GLU A 53 -13.99 -3.55 3.48
N ASP A 54 -13.06 -2.60 3.51
CA ASP A 54 -12.93 -1.63 4.60
C ASP A 54 -13.87 -0.43 4.43
N CYS A 55 -14.19 -0.04 3.20
CA CYS A 55 -14.91 1.22 2.93
C CYS A 55 -15.86 1.19 1.73
N GLY A 56 -15.97 0.09 0.99
CA GLY A 56 -16.88 -0.05 -0.15
C GLY A 56 -16.45 0.68 -1.44
N GLU A 57 -15.37 1.46 -1.43
CA GLU A 57 -14.85 2.12 -2.64
C GLU A 57 -14.09 1.15 -3.55
N LEU A 58 -13.74 1.58 -4.77
CA LEU A 58 -12.94 0.77 -5.68
C LEU A 58 -11.53 0.53 -5.10
N ASP A 59 -11.18 -0.74 -4.87
CA ASP A 59 -9.93 -1.12 -4.21
C ASP A 59 -8.79 -1.23 -5.21
N VAL A 60 -8.42 -0.10 -5.81
CA VAL A 60 -7.27 0.02 -6.72
C VAL A 60 -5.94 -0.12 -5.96
N PRO A 61 -4.81 -0.42 -6.65
CA PRO A 61 -3.50 -0.49 -6.00
C PRO A 61 -3.22 0.75 -5.13
N GLY A 62 -2.69 0.51 -3.93
CA GLY A 62 -2.40 1.56 -2.95
C GLY A 62 -3.61 2.15 -2.22
N HIS A 63 -4.85 1.75 -2.54
CA HIS A 63 -6.07 2.30 -1.93
C HIS A 63 -6.04 2.26 -0.40
N ALA A 64 -5.72 1.12 0.22
CA ALA A 64 -5.64 1.01 1.68
C ALA A 64 -4.73 2.07 2.30
N VAL A 65 -3.55 2.29 1.71
CA VAL A 65 -2.52 3.16 2.28
C VAL A 65 -2.82 4.63 2.00
N LEU A 66 -3.31 4.96 0.80
CA LEU A 66 -3.35 6.34 0.30
C LEU A 66 -4.74 6.98 0.31
N ARG A 67 -5.83 6.20 0.45
CA ARG A 67 -7.20 6.71 0.24
C ARG A 67 -8.22 6.21 1.25
N CYS A 68 -8.10 4.96 1.66
CA CYS A 68 -9.11 4.30 2.47
C CYS A 68 -9.33 5.02 3.81
N VAL A 69 -10.60 5.22 4.17
CA VAL A 69 -11.01 5.91 5.40
C VAL A 69 -10.66 5.10 6.65
N ARG A 70 -10.64 3.77 6.56
CA ARG A 70 -10.26 2.89 7.67
C ARG A 70 -8.85 3.15 8.17
N TRP A 71 -7.94 3.48 7.27
CA TRP A 71 -6.52 3.71 7.54
C TRP A 71 -6.18 5.20 7.64
N GLU A 72 -7.19 6.07 7.69
CA GLU A 72 -6.99 7.52 7.70
C GLU A 72 -6.22 8.00 8.91
N ARG A 73 -6.55 7.49 10.11
CA ARG A 73 -5.87 7.92 11.33
C ARG A 73 -4.37 7.62 11.29
N GLU A 74 -4.00 6.40 10.89
CA GLU A 74 -2.62 5.97 10.75
C GLU A 74 -1.92 6.71 9.61
N ARG A 75 -2.61 6.96 8.49
CA ARG A 75 -2.07 7.74 7.36
C ARG A 75 -1.79 9.17 7.78
N VAL A 76 -2.72 9.86 8.42
CA VAL A 76 -2.56 11.24 8.89
C VAL A 76 -1.43 11.32 9.91
N ALA A 77 -1.32 10.36 10.82
CA ALA A 77 -0.19 10.31 11.76
C ALA A 77 1.17 10.19 11.03
N ALA A 78 1.25 9.36 9.98
CA ALA A 78 2.44 9.26 9.15
C ALA A 78 2.72 10.57 8.36
N GLU A 79 1.69 11.18 7.77
CA GLU A 79 1.79 12.45 7.04
C GLU A 79 2.28 13.59 7.92
N ILE A 80 1.81 13.67 9.18
CA ILE A 80 2.29 14.64 10.17
C ILE A 80 3.76 14.41 10.48
N ALA A 81 4.19 13.16 10.71
CA ALA A 81 5.59 12.84 10.99
C ALA A 81 6.50 13.13 9.78
N ILE A 82 5.99 12.96 8.56
CA ILE A 82 6.69 13.20 7.30
C ILE A 82 6.75 14.70 6.96
N GLY A 83 5.72 15.46 7.35
CA GLY A 83 5.51 16.85 6.96
C GLY A 83 4.95 17.04 5.55
N GLU A 84 4.44 15.98 4.92
CA GLU A 84 3.91 15.99 3.55
C GLU A 84 2.76 14.99 3.43
N ARG A 85 1.74 15.32 2.62
CA ARG A 85 0.64 14.40 2.31
C ARG A 85 1.13 13.26 1.41
N LEU A 86 0.64 12.04 1.66
CA LEU A 86 0.97 10.87 0.85
C LEU A 86 0.06 10.76 -0.37
N GLU A 87 0.68 10.73 -1.54
CA GLU A 87 0.03 10.56 -2.84
C GLU A 87 0.78 9.51 -3.68
N GLU A 88 0.11 8.97 -4.71
CA GLU A 88 0.73 7.96 -5.59
C GLU A 88 1.98 8.50 -6.30
N THR A 89 2.03 9.81 -6.54
CA THR A 89 3.08 10.49 -7.30
C THR A 89 4.31 10.85 -6.46
N ASN A 90 4.17 10.90 -5.13
CA ASN A 90 5.24 11.34 -4.23
C ASN A 90 5.65 10.31 -3.18
N VAL A 91 4.83 9.29 -2.87
CA VAL A 91 5.06 8.40 -1.72
C VAL A 91 6.44 7.74 -1.75
N VAL A 92 6.88 7.19 -2.88
CA VAL A 92 8.23 6.61 -2.95
C VAL A 92 9.31 7.68 -2.95
N ARG A 93 9.10 8.83 -3.61
CA ARG A 93 10.06 9.94 -3.55
C ARG A 93 10.28 10.40 -2.10
N ILE A 94 9.22 10.47 -1.30
CA ILE A 94 9.27 10.77 0.13
C ILE A 94 10.08 9.71 0.86
N MET A 95 9.80 8.42 0.64
CA MET A 95 10.52 7.32 1.26
C MET A 95 12.02 7.32 0.94
N LEU A 96 12.40 7.73 -0.28
CA LEU A 96 13.80 7.77 -0.71
C LEU A 96 14.62 8.91 -0.09
N ARG A 97 13.98 9.96 0.44
CA ARG A 97 14.70 11.12 1.00
C ARG A 97 15.42 10.80 2.31
N GLU A 98 14.75 10.10 3.23
CA GLU A 98 15.23 9.86 4.60
C GLU A 98 14.76 8.48 5.11
N SER A 99 15.57 7.84 5.94
CA SER A 99 15.26 6.54 6.58
C SER A 99 13.97 6.60 7.41
N GLU A 100 13.77 7.68 8.14
CA GLU A 100 12.65 7.90 9.05
C GLU A 100 11.33 8.01 8.26
N LYS A 101 11.38 8.68 7.11
CA LYS A 101 10.24 8.78 6.17
C LYS A 101 9.92 7.42 5.55
N TRP A 102 10.95 6.66 5.17
CA TRP A 102 10.76 5.28 4.72
C TRP A 102 10.06 4.45 5.79
N GLU A 103 10.55 4.49 7.03
CA GLU A 103 10.00 3.71 8.13
C GLU A 103 8.55 4.08 8.46
N ALA A 104 8.21 5.37 8.42
CA ALA A 104 6.85 5.86 8.66
C ALA A 104 5.87 5.25 7.64
N VAL A 105 6.21 5.33 6.35
CA VAL A 105 5.38 4.73 5.28
C VAL A 105 5.37 3.20 5.37
N ALA A 106 6.53 2.58 5.61
CA ALA A 106 6.63 1.13 5.74
C ALA A 106 5.78 0.60 6.89
N ARG A 107 5.75 1.28 8.05
CA ARG A 107 4.88 0.93 9.18
C ARG A 107 3.39 1.01 8.80
N LEU A 108 2.97 2.08 8.13
CA LEU A 108 1.59 2.22 7.62
C LEU A 108 1.21 1.08 6.67
N VAL A 109 2.08 0.78 5.70
CA VAL A 109 1.91 -0.31 4.73
C VAL A 109 1.83 -1.67 5.43
N GLN A 110 2.70 -1.93 6.39
CA GLN A 110 2.73 -3.18 7.14
C GLN A 110 1.48 -3.36 8.00
N ASN A 111 1.04 -2.32 8.71
CA ASN A 111 -0.13 -2.40 9.59
C ASN A 111 -1.43 -2.62 8.80
N SER A 112 -1.61 -1.85 7.72
CA SER A 112 -2.78 -1.98 6.85
C SER A 112 -2.79 -3.34 6.14
N GLY A 113 -1.67 -3.72 5.51
CA GLY A 113 -1.55 -5.00 4.80
C GLY A 113 -1.76 -6.21 5.71
N ARG A 114 -1.08 -6.25 6.87
CA ARG A 114 -1.18 -7.35 7.83
C ARG A 114 -2.60 -7.54 8.34
N THR A 115 -3.26 -6.45 8.70
CA THR A 115 -4.63 -6.51 9.22
C THR A 115 -5.60 -7.00 8.17
N ARG A 116 -5.55 -6.44 6.95
CA ARG A 116 -6.41 -6.86 5.85
C ARG A 116 -6.22 -8.34 5.51
N GLU A 117 -4.97 -8.81 5.47
CA GLU A 117 -4.66 -10.21 5.18
C GLU A 117 -5.15 -11.16 6.29
N ARG A 118 -4.98 -10.79 7.57
CA ARG A 118 -5.52 -11.55 8.70
C ARG A 118 -7.04 -11.68 8.59
N GLU A 119 -7.74 -10.57 8.38
CA GLU A 119 -9.21 -10.58 8.32
C GLU A 119 -9.74 -11.32 7.10
N ALA A 120 -9.05 -11.24 5.96
CA ALA A 120 -9.41 -12.05 4.79
C ALA A 120 -9.29 -13.55 5.09
N ARG A 121 -8.23 -13.98 5.77
CA ARG A 121 -8.07 -15.38 6.21
C ARG A 121 -9.16 -15.80 7.19
N ASP A 122 -9.53 -14.93 8.13
CA ASP A 122 -10.61 -15.21 9.11
C ASP A 122 -11.97 -15.36 8.41
N ARG A 123 -12.28 -14.50 7.44
CA ARG A 123 -13.49 -14.60 6.60
C ARG A 123 -13.52 -15.88 5.77
N GLU A 124 -12.39 -16.29 5.20
CA GLU A 124 -12.29 -17.54 4.44
C GLU A 124 -12.46 -18.79 5.32
N ARG A 125 -11.97 -18.75 6.56
CA ARG A 125 -12.17 -19.84 7.53
C ARG A 125 -13.61 -19.94 7.99
N GLY A 126 -14.28 -18.83 8.26
CA GLY A 126 -15.69 -18.83 8.68
C GLY A 126 -16.68 -19.23 7.59
N ARG A 127 -16.25 -19.29 6.32
CA ARG A 127 -17.05 -19.78 5.18
C ARG A 127 -16.93 -21.29 4.96
N ARG A 128 -15.99 -21.96 5.63
CA ARG A 128 -15.78 -23.41 5.57
C ARG A 128 -16.50 -24.10 6.72
#